data_AF-A8ZUN9-F1
#
_entry.id   AF-A8ZUN9-F1
#
_cell.length_a   1.000
_cell.length_b   1.000
_cell.length_c   1.000
_cell.angle_alpha   90.00
_cell.angle_beta   90.00
_cell.angle_gamma   90.00
#
_symmetry.space_group_name_H-M   'P 1'
#
loop_
_entity.id
_entity.type
_entity.pdbx_description
1 polymer ?
#
loop_
_entity_poly.entity_id
_entity_poly.type
_entity_poly.pdbx_seq_one_letter_code
_entity_poly.pdbx_strand_id
1 'polypeptide(L)'
;MEMSTVTVFFISFVGVGLIYAIIAAFTKIFYKNKSIADLSLFELKVLDDEATVGGRLAGFVVNLFSSIIAPPIYILAGIITFIFWILAD
;
A
#
# COMPACT_ATOMS: atom_id res chain seq x y z
N MET A 1 -25.65 6.76 -12.84
CA MET A 1 -25.08 5.44 -13.14
C MET A 1 -24.68 4.86 -11.81
N GLU A 2 -25.44 3.90 -11.31
CA GLU A 2 -25.10 3.20 -10.06
C GLU A 2 -23.78 2.47 -10.27
N MET A 3 -22.82 2.73 -9.39
CA MET A 3 -21.51 2.08 -9.45
C MET A 3 -21.65 0.71 -8.79
N SER A 4 -21.35 -0.36 -9.53
CA SER A 4 -21.46 -1.71 -8.98
C SER A 4 -20.54 -1.90 -7.77
N THR A 5 -20.94 -2.72 -6.80
CA THR A 5 -20.12 -3.07 -5.62
C THR A 5 -18.74 -3.60 -6.03
N VAL A 6 -18.68 -4.35 -7.13
CA VAL A 6 -17.44 -4.86 -7.72
C VAL A 6 -16.53 -3.71 -8.17
N THR A 7 -17.08 -2.69 -8.82
CA THR A 7 -16.33 -1.50 -9.23
C THR A 7 -15.81 -0.72 -8.01
N VAL A 8 -16.64 -0.54 -6.98
CA VAL A 8 -16.23 0.13 -5.73
C VAL A 8 -15.09 -0.65 -5.05
N PHE A 9 -15.17 -1.99 -5.05
CA PHE A 9 -14.10 -2.83 -4.52
C PHE A 9 -12.78 -2.64 -5.26
N PHE A 10 -12.78 -2.69 -6.59
CA PHE A 10 -11.55 -2.51 -7.36
C PHE A 10 -10.96 -1.10 -7.19
N ILE A 11 -11.78 -0.06 -7.15
CA ILE A 11 -11.31 1.31 -6.90
C ILE A 11 -10.70 1.40 -5.49
N SER A 12 -11.37 0.84 -4.48
CA SER A 12 -10.87 0.82 -3.10
C SER A 12 -9.56 0.03 -2.99
N PHE A 13 -9.47 -1.10 -3.68
CA PHE A 13 -8.26 -1.93 -3.73
C PHE A 13 -7.07 -1.18 -4.32
N VAL A 14 -7.25 -0.56 -5.49
CA VAL A 14 -6.21 0.25 -6.13
C VAL A 14 -5.82 1.43 -5.25
N GLY A 15 -6.80 2.11 -4.63
CA GLY A 15 -6.55 3.22 -3.71
C GLY A 15 -5.72 2.83 -2.49
N VAL A 16 -6.10 1.74 -1.81
CA VAL A 16 -5.35 1.22 -0.66
C VAL A 16 -3.95 0.77 -1.06
N GLY A 17 -3.81 0.07 -2.20
CA GLY A 17 -2.52 -0.37 -2.73
C GLY A 17 -1.59 0.81 -3.04
N LEU A 18 -2.12 1.88 -3.64
CA LEU A 18 -1.37 3.12 -3.89
C LEU A 18 -0.91 3.79 -2.60
N ILE A 19 -1.80 3.95 -1.62
CA ILE A 19 -1.45 4.54 -0.32
C ILE A 19 -0.37 3.72 0.36
N TYR A 20 -0.54 2.39 0.39
CA TYR A 20 0.43 1.47 0.97
C TYR A 20 1.80 1.61 0.30
N ALA A 21 1.84 1.60 -1.03
CA ALA A 21 3.08 1.72 -1.80
C ALA A 21 3.79 3.06 -1.56
N ILE A 22 3.03 4.17 -1.47
CA ILE A 22 3.58 5.49 -1.14
C ILE A 22 4.17 5.48 0.27
N ILE A 23 3.42 5.00 1.26
CA ILE A 23 3.89 4.98 2.65
C ILE A 23 5.14 4.11 2.77
N ALA A 24 5.18 2.94 2.13
CA ALA A 24 6.34 2.06 2.14
C ALA A 24 7.57 2.70 1.47
N ALA A 25 7.41 3.33 0.32
CA ALA A 25 8.54 3.88 -0.41
C ALA A 25 9.08 5.21 0.17
N PHE A 26 8.21 6.03 0.75
CA PHE A 26 8.55 7.40 1.15
C PHE A 26 8.62 7.61 2.65
N THR A 27 8.12 6.69 3.47
CA THR A 27 8.12 6.83 4.92
C THR A 27 8.85 5.70 5.62
N LYS A 28 9.30 5.97 6.84
CA LYS A 28 9.97 4.97 7.69
C LYS A 28 8.99 4.13 8.51
N ILE A 29 7.69 4.41 8.44
CA ILE A 29 6.67 3.92 9.38
C ILE A 29 6.67 2.37 9.44
N PHE A 30 6.77 1.71 8.29
CA PHE A 30 6.75 0.25 8.22
C PHE A 30 8.08 -0.42 8.61
N TYR A 31 9.17 0.33 8.72
CA TYR A 31 10.51 -0.22 8.93
C TYR A 31 11.03 0.01 10.34
N LYS A 32 10.57 1.06 11.03
CA LYS A 32 11.02 1.42 12.39
C LYS A 32 10.89 0.31 13.43
N ASN A 33 9.89 -0.56 13.28
CA ASN A 33 9.58 -1.62 14.25
C ASN A 33 10.05 -3.01 13.78
N LYS A 34 10.66 -3.12 12.59
CA LYS A 34 11.20 -4.38 12.08
C LYS A 34 12.62 -4.60 12.59
N SER A 35 13.02 -5.87 12.73
CA SER A 35 14.41 -6.21 12.98
C SER A 35 15.26 -5.80 11.77
N ILE A 36 16.47 -5.27 12.01
CA ILE A 36 17.42 -4.89 10.96
C ILE A 36 17.74 -6.08 10.04
N ALA A 37 17.78 -7.30 10.60
CA ALA A 37 18.03 -8.52 9.84
C ALA A 37 16.91 -8.88 8.84
N ASP A 38 15.71 -8.35 9.05
CA ASP A 38 14.53 -8.60 8.18
C ASP A 38 14.33 -7.50 7.14
N LEU A 39 15.16 -6.46 7.15
CA LEU A 39 15.10 -5.35 6.21
C LEU A 39 16.00 -5.63 5.00
N SER A 40 15.44 -5.46 3.81
CA SER A 40 16.21 -5.41 2.58
C SER A 40 17.12 -4.18 2.54
N LEU A 41 18.15 -4.22 1.69
CA LEU A 41 19.06 -3.09 1.48
C LEU A 41 18.34 -1.80 1.08
N PHE A 42 17.21 -1.91 0.37
CA PHE A 42 16.40 -0.74 0.03
C PHE A 42 15.67 -0.19 1.26
N GLU A 43 15.02 -1.05 2.04
CA GLU A 43 14.29 -0.63 3.24
C GLU A 43 15.23 -0.01 4.29
N LEU A 44 16.46 -0.52 4.41
CA LEU A 44 17.52 0.09 5.22
C LEU A 44 17.86 1.51 4.75
N LYS A 45 18.07 1.70 3.44
CA LYS A 45 18.31 3.04 2.88
C LYS A 45 17.14 4.00 3.10
N VAL A 46 15.90 3.50 3.08
CA VAL A 46 14.73 4.34 3.42
C VAL A 46 14.71 4.67 4.91
N LEU A 47 15.04 3.71 5.78
CA LEU A 47 15.13 3.89 7.22
C LEU A 47 16.22 4.89 7.62
N ASP A 48 17.36 4.87 6.92
CA ASP A 48 18.52 5.73 7.18
C ASP A 48 18.49 7.08 6.42
N ASP A 49 17.40 7.35 5.67
CA ASP A 49 17.26 8.52 4.78
C ASP A 49 18.29 8.62 3.64
N GLU A 50 19.00 7.54 3.33
CA GLU A 50 19.97 7.47 2.22
C GLU A 50 19.33 7.04 0.88
N ALA A 51 18.04 6.72 0.86
CA ALA A 51 17.33 6.34 -0.36
C ALA A 51 17.16 7.53 -1.31
N THR A 52 17.80 7.44 -2.48
CA THR A 52 17.66 8.41 -3.58
C THR A 52 16.24 8.45 -4.11
N VAL A 53 15.86 9.55 -4.78
CA VAL A 53 14.53 9.70 -5.40
C VAL A 53 14.24 8.55 -6.38
N GLY A 54 15.22 8.17 -7.20
CA GLY A 54 15.09 7.05 -8.12
C GLY A 54 14.88 5.72 -7.39
N GLY A 55 15.60 5.49 -6.29
CA GLY A 55 15.39 4.32 -5.43
C GLY A 55 14.00 4.27 -4.83
N ARG A 56 13.51 5.40 -4.31
CA ARG A 56 12.14 5.50 -3.74
C ARG A 56 11.07 5.26 -4.80
N LEU A 57 11.23 5.77 -6.02
CA LEU A 57 10.31 5.49 -7.12
C LEU A 57 10.32 4.00 -7.51
N ALA A 58 11.49 3.38 -7.59
CA ALA A 58 11.59 1.93 -7.84
C ALA A 58 10.92 1.13 -6.72
N GLY A 59 11.18 1.49 -5.46
CA GLY A 59 10.52 0.89 -4.29
C GLY A 59 9.01 1.08 -4.30
N PHE A 60 8.51 2.24 -4.73
CA PHE A 60 7.07 2.49 -4.91
C PHE A 60 6.47 1.51 -5.92
N VAL A 61 7.09 1.36 -7.09
CA VAL A 61 6.59 0.44 -8.13
C VAL A 61 6.59 -1.00 -7.61
N VAL A 62 7.69 -1.44 -6.97
CA VAL A 62 7.78 -2.78 -6.38
C VAL A 62 6.69 -2.99 -5.33
N ASN A 63 6.51 -2.06 -4.40
CA ASN A 63 5.49 -2.17 -3.35
C ASN A 63 4.05 -2.08 -3.90
N LEU A 64 3.83 -1.34 -4.99
CA LEU A 64 2.55 -1.27 -5.68
C LEU A 64 2.19 -2.62 -6.30
N PHE A 65 3.11 -3.29 -6.98
CA PHE A 65 2.85 -4.63 -7.50
C PHE A 65 2.75 -5.69 -6.40
N SER A 66 3.54 -5.58 -5.33
CA SER A 66 3.42 -6.45 -4.15
C SER A 66 2.06 -6.33 -3.46
N SER A 67 1.38 -5.17 -3.57
CA SER A 67 0.03 -5.00 -3.03
C SER A 67 -1.00 -5.95 -3.66
N ILE A 68 -0.76 -6.43 -4.88
CA ILE A 68 -1.61 -7.41 -5.58
C ILE A 68 -1.63 -8.76 -4.86
N ILE A 69 -0.60 -9.11 -4.09
CA ILE A 69 -0.56 -10.40 -3.38
C ILE A 69 -0.64 -10.21 -1.86
N ALA A 70 -0.86 -8.99 -1.38
CA ALA A 70 -0.85 -8.67 0.04
C ALA A 70 -2.26 -8.80 0.66
N PRO A 71 -2.53 -9.82 1.51
CA PRO A 71 -3.85 -10.02 2.10
C PRO A 71 -4.43 -8.80 2.84
N PRO A 72 -3.65 -7.98 3.58
CA PRO A 72 -4.18 -6.79 4.24
C PRO A 72 -4.83 -5.78 3.29
N ILE A 73 -4.37 -5.69 2.04
CA ILE A 73 -4.91 -4.75 1.06
C ILE A 73 -6.33 -5.17 0.65
N TYR A 74 -6.54 -6.46 0.43
CA TYR A 74 -7.87 -7.02 0.15
C TYR A 74 -8.84 -6.82 1.30
N ILE A 75 -8.38 -7.03 2.54
CA ILE A 75 -9.20 -6.86 3.74
C ILE A 75 -9.63 -5.40 3.88
N LEU A 76 -8.69 -4.45 3.78
CA LEU A 76 -8.99 -3.03 3.87
C LEU A 76 -9.91 -2.56 2.73
N ALA A 77 -9.68 -3.02 1.51
CA ALA A 77 -10.55 -2.72 0.38
C ALA A 77 -11.99 -3.25 0.61
N GLY A 78 -12.12 -4.45 1.17
CA GLY A 78 -13.40 -5.05 1.55
C GLY A 78 -14.13 -4.22 2.61
N ILE A 79 -13.42 -3.76 3.66
CA ILE A 79 -13.98 -2.89 4.70
C ILE A 79 -14.50 -1.58 4.10
N ILE A 80 -13.69 -0.92 3.26
CA ILE A 80 -14.09 0.34 2.60
C ILE A 80 -15.32 0.12 1.73
N THR A 81 -15.33 -0.95 0.93
CA THR A 81 -16.46 -1.29 0.06
C THR A 81 -17.73 -1.53 0.86
N PHE A 82 -17.63 -2.25 1.98
CA PHE A 82 -18.75 -2.53 2.87
C PHE A 82 -19.32 -1.25 3.50
N ILE A 83 -18.46 -0.32 3.92
CA ILE A 83 -18.89 1.00 4.41
C ILE A 83 -19.64 1.76 3.33
N PHE A 84 -19.11 1.80 2.09
CA PHE A 84 -19.80 2.48 0.98
C PHE A 84 -21.14 1.85 0.64
N TRP A 85 -21.25 0.52 0.73
CA TRP A 85 -22.51 -0.18 0.52
C TRP A 85 -23.55 0.23 1.57
N ILE A 86 -23.20 0.22 2.85
CA ILE A 86 -24.09 0.66 3.94
C ILE A 86 -24.52 2.13 3.77
N LEU A 87 -23.63 3.00 3.31
CA LEU A 87 -23.94 4.43 3.14
C LEU A 87 -24.75 4.75 1.88
N ALA A 88 -24.82 3.82 0.93
CA ALA A 88 -25.55 3.99 -0.32
C ALA A 88 -27.00 3.46 -0.25
N ASP A 89 -27.28 2.57 0.71
CA ASP A 89 -28.63 2.11 1.09
C ASP A 89 -29.30 3.08 2.10
#